data_AF-A0A382QTA8-F1
#
_entry.id   AF-A0A382QTA8-F1
#
_cell.length_a   1.000
_cell.length_b   1.000
_cell.length_c   1.000
_cell.angle_alpha   90.00
_cell.angle_beta   90.00
_cell.angle_gamma   90.00
#
_symmetry.space_group_name_H-M   'P 1'
#
loop_
_entity.id
_entity.type
_entity.pdbx_description
1 polymer ?
#
loop_
_entity_poly.entity_id
_entity_poly.type
_entity_poly.pdbx_seq_one_letter_code
_entity_poly.pdbx_strand_id
1 'polypeptide(L)' 'VKKGTGKVPDSQDEVGGWPSLNSFPALADRDKDGMADEWETANGLNPNDAEDRNEDRNSDGFTNLEEYVNSLTQK' A
#
# COMPACT_ATOMS: atom_id res chain seq x y z
N VAL A 1 -37.95 14.06 34.74
CA VAL A 1 -36.56 13.56 34.63
C VAL A 1 -36.36 13.06 33.21
N LYS A 2 -35.59 13.75 32.36
CA LYS A 2 -35.32 13.30 30.99
C LYS A 2 -34.47 12.02 31.09
N LYS A 3 -35.02 10.87 30.70
CA LYS A 3 -34.26 9.62 30.63
C LYS A 3 -33.28 9.77 29.47
N GLY A 4 -32.05 10.20 29.77
CA GLY A 4 -30.96 10.25 28.81
C GLY A 4 -30.57 8.82 28.45
N THR A 5 -31.17 8.27 27.40
CA THR A 5 -30.86 6.95 26.85
C THR A 5 -29.69 6.99 25.86
N GLY A 6 -28.85 8.02 25.94
CA GLY A 6 -27.67 8.17 25.08
C GLY A 6 -26.61 7.16 25.48
N LYS A 7 -26.72 5.94 24.96
CA LYS A 7 -25.61 4.99 24.98
C LYS A 7 -24.54 5.52 24.02
N VAL A 8 -23.36 5.83 24.53
CA VAL A 8 -22.18 5.96 23.69
C VAL A 8 -21.80 4.53 23.29
N PRO A 9 -21.61 4.22 22.00
CA PRO A 9 -21.05 2.93 21.60
C PRO A 9 -19.71 2.71 22.30
N ASP A 10 -19.61 1.64 23.08
CA ASP A 10 -18.40 1.18 23.77
C ASP A 10 -17.47 0.41 22.80
N SER A 11 -17.97 -0.01 21.64
CA SER A 11 -17.16 -0.66 20.58
C SER A 11 -17.57 -0.22 19.17
N GLN A 12 -16.61 -0.20 18.24
CA GLN A 12 -16.83 -0.01 16.81
C GLN A 12 -17.83 -1.01 16.20
N ASP A 13 -17.97 -2.20 16.81
CA ASP A 13 -18.92 -3.23 16.37
C ASP A 13 -20.39 -2.79 16.55
N GLU A 14 -20.67 -1.89 17.51
CA GLU A 14 -22.02 -1.40 17.79
C GLU A 14 -22.54 -0.41 16.73
N VAL A 15 -21.66 0.07 15.84
CA VAL A 15 -21.99 0.96 14.73
C VAL A 15 -21.74 0.33 13.35
N GLY A 16 -21.48 -0.98 13.30
CA GLY A 16 -21.31 -1.73 12.06
C GLY A 16 -19.88 -2.20 11.75
N GLY A 17 -18.91 -1.90 12.62
CA GLY A 17 -17.52 -2.34 12.47
C GLY A 17 -16.78 -1.68 11.30
N TRP A 18 -15.47 -1.95 11.19
CA TRP A 18 -14.71 -1.57 10.01
C TRP A 18 -15.04 -2.52 8.85
N PRO A 19 -15.17 -2.03 7.61
CA PRO A 19 -15.34 -2.90 6.46
C PRO A 19 -14.15 -3.87 6.37
N SER A 20 -14.43 -5.14 6.10
CA SER A 20 -13.38 -6.13 5.82
C SER A 20 -12.66 -5.74 4.54
N LEU A 21 -11.45 -5.20 4.68
CA LEU A 21 -10.60 -4.88 3.56
C LEU A 21 -10.07 -6.19 2.99
N ASN A 22 -10.52 -6.53 1.77
CA ASN A 22 -9.93 -7.61 1.00
C ASN A 22 -8.53 -7.18 0.57
N SER A 23 -7.53 -7.47 1.42
CA SER A 23 -6.14 -7.33 1.02
C SER A 23 -5.77 -8.51 0.14
N PHE A 24 -5.24 -8.23 -1.05
CA PHE A 24 -4.52 -9.24 -1.80
C PHE A 24 -3.26 -9.66 -1.01
N PRO A 25 -2.73 -10.87 -1.24
CA PRO A 25 -1.42 -11.25 -0.73
C PRO A 25 -0.41 -10.16 -1.12
N ALA A 26 0.39 -9.71 -0.14
CA ALA A 26 1.51 -8.85 -0.44
C ALA A 26 2.43 -9.57 -1.42
N LEU A 27 2.87 -8.86 -2.46
CA LEU A 27 3.87 -9.37 -3.38
C LEU A 27 5.20 -9.54 -2.63
N ALA A 28 6.06 -10.41 -3.13
CA ALA A 28 7.39 -10.58 -2.57
C ALA A 28 8.20 -9.29 -2.78
N ASP A 29 8.79 -8.79 -1.71
CA ASP A 29 9.65 -7.62 -1.64
C ASP A 29 10.91 -8.05 -0.86
N ARG A 30 11.99 -8.29 -1.59
CA ARG A 30 13.18 -8.97 -1.08
C ARG A 30 14.15 -8.04 -0.36
N ASP A 31 14.33 -6.83 -0.89
CA ASP A 31 15.18 -5.80 -0.30
C ASP A 31 14.42 -4.84 0.62
N LYS A 32 13.09 -5.01 0.72
CA LYS A 32 12.19 -4.33 1.66
C LYS A 32 12.10 -2.84 1.41
N ASP A 33 12.12 -2.48 0.14
CA ASP A 33 12.18 -1.13 -0.34
C ASP A 33 10.78 -0.53 -0.60
N GLY A 34 9.75 -1.39 -0.60
CA GLY A 34 8.35 -1.06 -0.85
C GLY A 34 7.88 -1.34 -2.27
N MET A 35 8.72 -1.89 -3.15
CA MET A 35 8.41 -2.39 -4.48
C MET A 35 8.29 -3.92 -4.49
N ALA A 36 7.69 -4.47 -5.53
CA ALA A 36 7.56 -5.92 -5.67
C ALA A 36 8.64 -6.48 -6.59
N ASP A 37 9.29 -7.59 -6.21
CA ASP A 37 10.34 -8.27 -6.98
C ASP A 37 9.94 -8.47 -8.46
N GLU A 38 8.66 -8.83 -8.68
CA GLU A 38 8.09 -9.06 -10.02
C GLU A 38 7.99 -7.76 -10.84
N TRP A 39 7.61 -6.66 -10.19
CA TRP A 39 7.53 -5.36 -10.84
C TRP A 39 8.91 -4.83 -11.17
N GLU A 40 9.85 -4.93 -10.23
CA GLU A 40 11.24 -4.53 -10.42
C GLU A 40 11.88 -5.31 -11.58
N THR A 41 11.73 -6.64 -11.60
CA THR A 41 12.24 -7.48 -12.68
C THR A 41 11.60 -7.13 -14.03
N ALA A 42 10.29 -6.88 -14.07
CA ALA A 42 9.59 -6.47 -15.30
C ALA A 42 10.05 -5.10 -15.82
N ASN A 43 10.52 -4.24 -14.91
CA ASN A 43 10.98 -2.90 -15.19
C ASN A 43 12.52 -2.80 -15.36
N GLY A 44 13.25 -3.90 -15.18
CA GLY A 44 14.70 -3.94 -15.33
C GLY A 44 15.48 -3.36 -14.16
N LEU A 45 14.85 -3.33 -12.98
CA LEU A 45 15.42 -2.97 -11.69
C LEU A 45 16.02 -4.20 -10.99
N ASN A 46 16.74 -3.95 -9.89
CA ASN A 46 17.42 -5.00 -9.15
C ASN A 46 16.68 -5.28 -7.83
N PRO A 47 15.94 -6.40 -7.72
CA PRO A 47 15.16 -6.77 -6.53
C PRO A 47 16.02 -7.20 -5.33
N ASN A 48 17.28 -6.78 -5.28
CA ASN A 48 18.17 -6.97 -4.14
C ASN A 48 18.84 -5.64 -3.74
N ASP A 49 18.42 -4.53 -4.30
CA ASP A 49 19.03 -3.21 -4.13
C ASP A 49 17.98 -2.13 -3.86
N ALA A 50 17.60 -2.01 -2.59
CA ALA A 50 16.58 -1.07 -2.12
C ALA A 50 16.84 0.42 -2.42
N GLU A 51 18.04 0.79 -2.88
CA GLU A 51 18.36 2.16 -3.27
C GLU A 51 17.87 2.49 -4.69
N ASP A 52 17.65 1.49 -5.54
CA ASP A 52 17.20 1.66 -6.92
C ASP A 52 15.80 2.28 -7.02
N ARG A 53 14.98 2.15 -5.97
CA ARG A 53 13.68 2.81 -5.82
C ARG A 53 13.73 4.32 -5.98
N ASN A 54 14.87 4.93 -5.64
CA ASN A 54 15.09 6.37 -5.71
C ASN A 54 15.61 6.82 -7.08
N GLU A 55 16.00 5.88 -7.94
CA GLU A 55 16.47 6.20 -9.28
C GLU A 55 15.31 6.57 -10.21
N ASP A 56 15.63 7.37 -11.21
CA ASP A 56 14.76 7.74 -12.31
C ASP A 56 15.25 7.01 -13.56
N ARG A 57 14.79 5.77 -13.74
CA ARG A 57 15.28 4.88 -14.81
C ARG A 57 14.96 5.42 -16.20
N ASN A 58 13.82 6.10 -16.35
CA ASN A 58 13.30 6.54 -17.64
C ASN A 58 13.57 8.04 -17.92
N SER A 59 14.18 8.75 -16.95
CA SER A 59 14.51 10.18 -16.99
C SER A 59 13.30 11.10 -17.21
N ASP A 60 12.12 10.69 -16.71
CA ASP A 60 10.88 11.45 -16.82
C ASP A 60 10.59 12.33 -15.59
N GLY A 61 11.44 12.24 -14.57
CA GLY A 61 11.34 12.99 -13.32
C GLY A 61 10.60 12.27 -12.20
N PHE A 62 10.15 11.03 -12.40
CA PHE A 62 9.57 10.19 -11.34
C PHE A 62 10.56 9.12 -10.87
N THR A 63 10.54 8.86 -9.57
CA THR A 63 11.28 7.73 -9.00
C THR A 63 10.60 6.41 -9.33
N ASN A 64 11.37 5.33 -9.37
CA ASN A 64 10.84 3.98 -9.56
C ASN A 64 9.73 3.63 -8.53
N LEU A 65 9.87 4.10 -7.28
CA LEU A 65 8.85 3.92 -6.24
C LEU A 65 7.53 4.62 -6.60
N GLU A 66 7.58 5.84 -7.14
CA GLU A 66 6.39 6.58 -7.56
C GLU A 66 5.69 5.90 -8.73
N GLU A 67 6.46 5.41 -9.71
CA GLU A 67 5.93 4.62 -10.82
C GLU A 67 5.27 3.33 -10.32
N TYR A 68 5.89 2.63 -9.36
CA TYR A 68 5.32 1.44 -8.75
C TYR A 68 3.99 1.72 -8.07
N VAL A 69 3.94 2.72 -7.19
CA VAL A 69 2.70 3.11 -6.49
C VAL A 69 1.61 3.52 -7.49
N ASN A 70 1.95 4.28 -8.53
CA ASN A 70 1.02 4.64 -9.59
C ASN A 70 0.43 3.39 -10.28
N SER A 71 1.29 2.41 -10.62
CA SER A 71 0.87 1.16 -11.25
C SER A 71 -0.09 0.32 -10.40
N LEU A 72 -0.03 0.42 -9.07
CA LEU A 72 -0.95 -0.25 -8.16
C LEU A 72 -2.35 0.38 -8.16
N THR A 73 -2.45 1.68 -8.41
CA THR A 73 -3.73 2.41 -8.41
C THR A 73 -4.53 2.29 -9.71
N GLN A 74 -3.88 1.92 -10.81
CA GLN A 74 -4.53 1.77 -12.11
C GLN A 74 -5.14 0.36 -12.34
N LYS A 75 -5.09 -0.52 -11.34
CA LYS A 75 -5.75 -1.83 -11.35
C LYS A 75 -7.12 -1.79 -10.68
#